data_AF-A0A564Q0K4-F1
#
_entry.id   AF-A0A564Q0K4-F1
#
_cell.length_a   1.000
_cell.length_b   1.000
_cell.length_c   1.000
_cell.angle_alpha   90.00
_cell.angle_beta   90.00
_cell.angle_gamma   90.00
#
_symmetry.space_group_name_H-M   'P 1'
#
loop_
_entity.id
_entity.type
_entity.pdbx_description
1 polymer ?
#
loop_
_entity_poly.entity_id
_entity_poly.type
_entity_poly.pdbx_seq_one_letter_code
_entity_poly.pdbx_strand_id
1 'polypeptide(L)' 'MIGKHSGAHAIHHKFEELGIDLVEEDCEKILTEIRKIVVETKVSPSDDELIKMAERLRRE' A
#
# COMPACT_ATOMS: atom_id res chain seq x y z
N MET A 1 10.74 -4.17 -1.62
CA MET A 1 9.61 -4.48 -2.53
C MET A 1 8.44 -4.91 -1.66
N ILE A 2 7.34 -4.15 -1.67
CA ILE A 2 6.09 -4.56 -1.03
C ILE A 2 5.45 -5.62 -1.90
N GLY A 3 5.15 -6.79 -1.36
CA GLY A 3 4.55 -7.90 -2.11
C GLY A 3 3.50 -8.64 -1.27
N LYS A 4 2.96 -9.75 -1.81
CA LYS A 4 1.89 -10.55 -1.16
C LYS A 4 2.22 -11.10 0.25
N HIS A 5 3.48 -11.05 0.66
CA HIS A 5 3.95 -11.49 1.98
C HIS A 5 4.30 -10.33 2.92
N SER A 6 4.19 -9.07 2.46
CA SER A 6 4.40 -7.91 3.31
C SER A 6 3.29 -7.81 4.36
N GLY A 7 3.68 -7.67 5.62
CA GLY A 7 2.76 -7.37 6.72
C GLY A 7 2.42 -5.89 6.79
N ALA A 8 1.41 -5.52 7.59
CA ALA A 8 0.96 -4.13 7.77
C ALA A 8 2.10 -3.19 8.21
N HIS A 9 3.02 -3.65 9.05
CA HIS A 9 4.20 -2.87 9.45
C HIS A 9 5.14 -2.54 8.28
N ALA A 10 5.28 -3.43 7.30
CA ALA A 10 6.11 -3.15 6.12
C ALA A 10 5.45 -2.11 5.22
N ILE A 11 4.11 -2.12 5.13
CA ILE A 11 3.33 -1.10 4.43
C ILE A 11 3.50 0.26 5.10
N HIS A 12 3.28 0.33 6.42
CA HIS A 12 3.44 1.56 7.18
C HIS A 12 4.83 2.16 6.97
N HIS A 13 5.88 1.36 7.17
CA HIS A 13 7.25 1.83 6.98
C HIS A 13 7.52 2.32 5.56
N LYS A 14 7.00 1.63 4.54
CA LYS A 14 7.16 2.06 3.15
C LYS A 14 6.46 3.39 2.87
N PHE A 15 5.29 3.62 3.44
CA PHE A 15 4.59 4.90 3.29
C PHE A 15 5.29 6.03 4.06
N GLU A 16 5.86 5.75 5.24
CA GLU A 16 6.73 6.70 5.94
C GLU A 16 7.96 7.08 5.11
N GLU A 17 8.63 6.12 4.47
CA GLU A 17 9.75 6.38 3.53
C GLU A 17 9.34 7.28 2.36
N LEU A 18 8.09 7.19 1.92
CA LEU A 18 7.50 8.02 0.86
C LEU A 18 6.99 9.37 1.38
N GLY A 19 7.13 9.67 2.68
CA GLY A 19 6.65 10.90 3.31
C GLY A 19 5.13 10.94 3.50
N ILE A 20 4.46 9.79 3.50
CA ILE A 20 3.01 9.64 3.64
C ILE A 20 2.72 9.02 5.00
N ASP A 21 2.17 9.82 5.90
CA ASP A 21 1.68 9.35 7.19
C ASP A 21 0.31 8.66 7.03
N LEU A 22 0.21 7.39 7.39
CA LEU A 22 -1.01 6.60 7.33
C LEU A 22 -1.29 5.98 8.69
N VAL A 23 -2.54 6.10 9.14
CA VAL A 23 -2.97 5.36 10.33
C VAL A 23 -3.03 3.85 10.04
N GLU A 24 -3.01 3.04 11.08
CA GLU A 24 -3.00 1.58 10.98
C GLU A 24 -4.19 1.04 10.14
N GLU A 25 -5.38 1.61 10.34
CA GLU A 25 -6.58 1.24 9.56
C GLU A 25 -6.41 1.47 8.05
N ASP A 26 -5.77 2.58 7.68
CA ASP A 26 -5.52 2.91 6.27
C ASP A 26 -4.45 1.99 5.67
N CYS A 27 -3.45 1.62 6.47
CA CYS A 27 -2.45 0.63 6.08
C CYS A 27 -3.08 -0.74 5.79
N GLU A 28 -4.07 -1.17 6.58
CA GLU A 28 -4.79 -2.43 6.35
C GLU A 28 -5.65 -2.38 5.08
N LYS A 29 -6.36 -1.27 4.84
CA LYS A 29 -7.14 -1.07 3.60
C LYS A 29 -6.24 -1.13 2.37
N ILE A 30 -5.12 -0.40 2.39
CA ILE A 30 -4.16 -0.38 1.27
C ILE A 30 -3.50 -1.75 1.09
N LEU A 31 -3.12 -2.43 2.18
CA LEU A 31 -2.55 -3.79 2.10
C LEU A 31 -3.51 -4.77 1.41
N THR A 32 -4.80 -4.64 1.69
CA THR A 32 -5.84 -5.48 1.07
C THR A 32 -5.92 -5.22 -0.44
N GLU A 33 -5.92 -3.96 -0.85
CA GLU A 33 -5.92 -3.57 -2.27
C GLU A 33 -4.65 -4.04 -3.00
N ILE A 34 -3.47 -3.87 -2.39
CA ILE A 34 -2.20 -4.34 -2.94
C ILE A 34 -2.22 -5.86 -3.14
N ARG A 35 -2.71 -6.62 -2.15
CA ARG A 35 -2.82 -8.08 -2.24
C ARG A 35 -3.71 -8.49 -3.40
N LYS A 36 -4.84 -7.81 -3.59
CA LYS A 36 -5.76 -8.05 -4.69
C LYS A 36 -5.08 -7.82 -6.04
N ILE A 37 -4.42 -6.66 -6.22
CA ILE A 37 -3.69 -6.32 -7.45
C ILE A 37 -2.58 -7.34 -7.75
N VAL A 38 -1.81 -7.73 -6.75
CA VAL A 38 -0.71 -8.71 -6.92
C VAL A 38 -1.26 -10.09 -7.31
N VAL A 39 -2.40 -10.50 -6.76
CA VAL A 39 -3.03 -11.78 -7.12
C VAL A 39 -3.54 -11.74 -8.57
N GLU A 40 -4.16 -10.64 -8.98
CA GLU A 40 -4.74 -10.48 -10.33
C GLU A 40 -3.68 -10.28 -11.42
N THR A 41 -2.69 -9.43 -11.16
CA THR A 41 -1.70 -9.01 -12.17
C THR A 41 -0.39 -9.78 -12.09
N LYS A 42 -0.10 -10.45 -10.96
CA LYS A 42 1.20 -11.04 -10.61
C LYS A 42 2.36 -10.03 -10.54
N VAL A 43 2.05 -8.75 -10.48
CA VAL A 43 3.01 -7.65 -10.40
C VAL A 43 2.81 -6.90 -9.09
N SER A 44 3.91 -6.48 -8.46
CA SER A 44 3.86 -5.63 -7.27
C SER A 44 3.76 -4.16 -7.67
N PRO A 45 2.90 -3.36 -7.02
CA PRO A 45 2.78 -1.94 -7.33
C PRO A 45 4.11 -1.19 -7.17
N SER A 46 4.36 -0.23 -8.06
CA SER A 46 5.48 0.70 -7.92
C SER A 46 5.20 1.74 -6.82
N ASP A 47 6.23 2.48 -6.42
CA ASP A 47 6.10 3.55 -5.42
C ASP A 47 5.07 4.61 -5.86
N ASP A 48 5.06 4.99 -7.15
CA ASP A 48 4.06 5.92 -7.70
C ASP A 48 2.62 5.37 -7.61
N GLU A 49 2.46 4.05 -7.80
CA GLU A 49 1.16 3.41 -7.65
C GLU A 49 0.71 3.37 -6.18
N LEU A 50 1.63 3.10 -5.25
CA LEU A 50 1.36 3.15 -3.81
C LEU A 50 0.90 4.55 -3.38
N ILE A 51 1.59 5.60 -3.85
CA ILE A 51 1.21 6.99 -3.59
C ILE A 51 -0.21 7.26 -4.10
N LYS A 52 -0.52 6.88 -5.34
CA LYS A 52 -1.87 7.05 -5.92
C LYS A 52 -2.95 6.31 -5.13
N MET A 53 -2.65 5.11 -4.61
CA MET A 53 -3.58 4.35 -3.76
C MET A 53 -3.86 5.08 -2.44
N ALA A 54 -2.81 5.60 -1.78
CA ALA A 54 -2.96 6.38 -0.55
C ALA A 54 -3.73 7.69 -0.79
N GLU A 55 -3.46 8.40 -1.89
CA GLU A 55 -4.20 9.59 -2.27
C GLU A 55 -5.68 9.31 -2.56
N ARG A 56 -5.99 8.18 -3.21
CA ARG A 56 -7.38 7.75 -3.46
C ARG A 56 -8.10 7.52 -2.13
N LEU A 57 -7.48 6.78 -1.21
CA LEU A 57 -8.05 6.47 0.10
C LEU A 57 -8.39 7.74 0.90
N ARG A 58 -7.54 8.77 0.86
CA ARG A 58 -7.76 10.04 1.58
C ARG A 58 -8.86 10.92 0.98
N ARG A 59 -9.32 10.62 -0.24
CA ARG A 59 -10.36 11.39 -0.94
C ARG A 59 -11.76 10.76 -0.79
N GLU A 60 -11.85 9.56 -0.24
CA GLU A 60 -13.09 8.83 0.05
C GLU A 60 -13.56 9.10 1.48
#